data_AF-A0A6N9PZN3-F1
#
_entry.id   AF-A0A6N9PZN3-F1
#
_cell.length_a   1.000
_cell.length_b   1.000
_cell.length_c   1.000
_cell.angle_alpha   90.00
_cell.angle_beta   90.00
_cell.angle_gamma   90.00
#
_symmetry.space_group_name_H-M   'P 1'
#
loop_
_entity.id
_entity.type
_entity.pdbx_description
1 polymer ?
#
loop_
_entity_poly.entity_id
_entity_poly.type
_entity_poly.pdbx_seq_one_letter_code
_entity_poly.pdbx_strand_id
1 'polypeptide(L)'
;MKHQLKQAFTNPKFLVGFVLFMLMLLTAIIYPLLSPFGALDMISGGYSAPGTYVSVQDVAGSNKAEALKVETVGGSAASLLTEDNKKDMKDWLVKFGGLDESEIDISNGDALVEQWFAHYDSANKQKGITSAKKKAYVRLDNSLREAGADIILATREEDGSLAESRTVASNEFV
;
A
#
# COMPACT_ATOMS: atom_id res chain seq x y z
N MET A 1 6.56 60.05 29.28
CA MET A 1 6.33 59.02 28.23
C MET A 1 4.86 58.59 28.09
N LYS A 2 4.07 58.47 29.17
CA LYS A 2 2.64 58.10 29.11
C LYS A 2 1.81 58.98 28.15
N HIS A 3 2.11 60.27 28.09
CA HIS A 3 1.44 61.24 27.22
C HIS A 3 1.77 61.05 25.73
N GLN A 4 3.00 60.65 25.41
CA GLN A 4 3.45 60.40 24.03
C GLN A 4 2.85 59.09 23.49
N LEU A 5 2.77 58.04 24.32
CA LEU A 5 2.04 56.81 23.97
C LEU A 5 0.56 57.10 23.67
N LYS A 6 -0.10 57.89 24.53
CA LYS A 6 -1.52 58.25 24.33
C LYS A 6 -1.73 59.03 23.02
N GLN A 7 -0.77 59.87 22.64
CA GLN A 7 -0.80 60.66 21.41
C GLN A 7 -0.57 59.80 20.14
N ALA A 8 0.25 58.74 20.24
CA ALA A 8 0.44 57.80 19.14
C ALA A 8 -0.86 57.05 18.80
N PHE A 9 -1.60 56.57 19.81
CA PHE A 9 -2.86 55.84 19.62
C PHE A 9 -4.04 56.69 19.15
N THR A 10 -3.94 58.02 19.20
CA THR A 10 -4.94 58.92 18.61
C THR A 10 -4.76 59.17 17.11
N ASN A 11 -3.61 58.80 16.52
CA ASN A 11 -3.40 58.94 15.09
C ASN A 11 -4.03 57.75 14.32
N PRO A 12 -5.02 57.98 13.44
CA PRO A 12 -5.71 56.89 12.75
C PRO A 12 -4.79 56.03 11.88
N LYS A 13 -3.73 56.60 11.30
CA LYS A 13 -2.75 55.85 10.49
C LYS A 13 -1.91 54.90 11.35
N PHE A 14 -1.55 55.34 12.55
CA PHE A 14 -0.84 54.50 13.52
C PHE A 14 -1.72 53.37 14.04
N LEU A 15 -2.99 53.67 14.34
CA LEU A 15 -3.94 52.67 14.84
C LEU A 15 -4.16 51.53 13.84
N VAL A 16 -4.31 51.85 12.55
CA VAL A 16 -4.46 50.83 11.48
C VAL A 16 -3.22 49.93 11.39
N GLY A 17 -2.01 50.51 11.39
CA GLY A 17 -0.77 49.74 11.36
C GLY A 17 -0.59 48.88 12.62
N PHE A 18 -0.96 49.41 13.79
CA PHE A 18 -0.92 48.67 15.05
C PHE A 18 -1.90 47.50 15.07
N VAL A 19 -3.10 47.66 14.53
CA VAL A 19 -4.08 46.57 14.41
C VAL A 19 -3.59 45.47 13.47
N LEU A 20 -3.02 45.82 12.31
CA LEU A 20 -2.42 44.85 11.40
C LEU A 20 -1.25 44.09 12.05
N PHE A 21 -0.38 44.80 12.75
CA PHE A 21 0.72 44.19 13.49
C PHE A 21 0.20 43.23 14.57
N MET A 22 -0.78 43.65 15.37
CA MET A 22 -1.38 42.80 16.38
C MET A 22 -2.06 41.58 15.79
N LEU A 23 -2.69 41.70 14.62
CA LEU A 23 -3.31 40.58 13.92
C LEU A 23 -2.24 39.58 13.44
N MET A 24 -1.15 40.05 12.84
CA MET A 24 -0.02 39.18 12.48
C MET A 24 0.61 38.50 13.70
N LEU A 25 0.80 39.24 14.79
CA LEU A 25 1.34 38.71 16.04
C LEU A 25 0.41 37.63 16.63
N LEU A 26 -0.90 37.88 16.65
CA LEU A 26 -1.92 36.92 17.08
C LEU A 26 -1.90 35.67 16.22
N THR A 27 -1.82 35.81 14.90
CA THR A 27 -1.73 34.65 14.01
C THR A 27 -0.46 33.85 14.26
N ALA A 28 0.68 34.49 14.51
CA ALA A 28 1.94 33.80 14.81
C ALA A 28 1.90 33.02 16.13
N ILE A 29 1.12 33.48 17.12
CA ILE A 29 0.96 32.80 18.42
C ILE A 29 -0.11 31.71 18.36
N ILE A 30 -1.26 31.96 17.71
CA ILE A 30 -2.39 31.03 17.67
C ILE A 30 -2.14 29.89 16.66
N TYR A 31 -1.52 30.17 15.53
CA TYR A 31 -1.33 29.17 14.45
C TYR A 31 -0.59 27.91 14.93
N PRO A 32 0.52 28.00 15.70
CA PRO A 32 1.20 26.82 16.26
C PRO A 32 0.36 26.02 17.27
N LEU A 33 -0.59 26.64 17.97
CA LEU A 33 -1.49 25.92 18.89
C LEU A 33 -2.54 25.09 18.15
N LEU A 34 -3.01 25.55 17.00
CA LEU A 34 -4.00 24.84 16.17
C LEU A 34 -3.35 23.82 15.24
N SER A 35 -2.11 24.06 14.82
CA SER A 35 -1.31 23.17 13.97
C SER A 35 0.06 22.92 14.60
N PRO A 36 0.17 21.98 15.55
CA PRO A 36 1.43 21.69 16.26
C PRO A 36 2.48 21.02 15.37
N PHE A 37 2.11 20.52 14.19
CA PHE A 37 3.04 19.91 13.25
C PHE A 37 3.82 20.99 12.52
N GLY A 38 5.15 20.96 12.65
CA GLY A 38 6.02 21.87 11.93
C GLY A 38 5.89 21.63 10.43
N ALA A 39 5.78 22.69 9.62
CA ALA A 39 5.76 22.60 8.16
C ALA A 39 7.04 21.94 7.56
N LEU A 40 8.01 21.60 8.41
CA LEU A 40 9.31 20.99 8.11
C LEU A 40 9.48 19.56 8.65
N ASP A 41 8.50 18.99 9.36
CA ASP A 41 8.58 17.60 9.88
C ASP A 41 8.26 16.56 8.78
N MET A 42 8.62 16.85 7.54
CA MET A 42 8.50 15.92 6.41
C MET A 42 9.66 14.91 6.50
N ILE A 43 9.42 13.81 7.22
CA ILE A 43 10.45 12.83 7.60
C ILE A 43 10.67 11.76 6.51
N SER A 44 9.87 11.73 5.43
CA SER A 44 10.10 10.85 4.27
C SER A 44 10.06 11.57 2.93
N GLY A 45 10.58 10.93 1.89
CA GLY A 45 10.64 11.46 0.51
C GLY A 45 9.30 11.58 -0.21
N GLY A 46 8.24 12.06 0.45
CA GLY A 46 6.90 12.27 -0.10
C GLY A 46 6.02 13.20 0.75
N TYR A 47 4.75 13.37 0.38
CA TYR A 47 3.75 14.22 1.06
C TYR A 47 2.99 13.52 2.20
N SER A 48 3.51 12.41 2.72
CA SER A 48 2.82 11.64 3.76
C SER A 48 2.94 12.33 5.12
N ALA A 49 1.85 12.33 5.89
CA ALA A 49 1.84 12.93 7.22
C ALA A 49 2.73 12.17 8.22
N PRO A 50 3.42 12.85 9.15
CA PRO A 50 4.15 12.21 10.23
C PRO A 50 3.21 11.29 11.04
N GLY A 51 3.66 10.05 11.30
CA GLY A 51 2.89 9.03 12.02
C GLY A 51 2.32 7.89 11.16
N THR A 52 2.51 7.89 9.83
CA THR A 52 2.11 6.78 8.93
C THR A 52 3.26 5.83 8.58
N TYR A 53 4.41 5.96 9.22
CA TYR A 53 5.58 5.16 8.90
C TYR A 53 5.60 3.89 9.73
N VAL A 54 5.36 2.76 9.06
CA VAL A 54 5.56 1.44 9.64
C VAL A 54 6.88 0.90 9.10
N SER A 55 7.81 0.54 9.99
CA SER A 55 9.09 -0.05 9.61
C SER A 55 8.85 -1.44 9.02
N VAL A 56 9.27 -1.65 7.77
CA VAL A 56 9.17 -2.96 7.11
C VAL A 56 9.99 -4.02 7.85
N GLN A 57 11.13 -3.62 8.44
CA GLN A 57 11.95 -4.52 9.25
C GLN A 57 11.27 -4.88 10.57
N ASP A 58 10.60 -3.93 11.22
CA ASP A 58 9.87 -4.23 12.47
C ASP A 58 8.66 -5.10 12.19
N VAL A 59 7.95 -4.90 11.08
CA VAL A 59 6.81 -5.74 10.66
C VAL A 59 7.27 -7.15 10.35
N ALA A 60 8.29 -7.31 9.50
CA ALA A 60 8.81 -8.62 9.13
C ALA A 60 9.43 -9.35 10.33
N GLY A 61 10.14 -8.64 11.20
CA GLY A 61 10.77 -9.20 12.39
C GLY A 61 9.82 -9.38 13.60
N SER A 62 8.61 -8.84 13.56
CA SER A 62 7.69 -8.83 14.71
C SER A 62 7.03 -10.19 14.95
N ASN A 63 7.24 -10.78 16.12
CA ASN A 63 6.53 -11.99 16.57
C ASN A 63 5.07 -11.70 17.02
N LYS A 64 4.54 -10.51 16.76
CA LYS A 64 3.17 -10.09 17.12
C LYS A 64 2.23 -10.09 15.91
N ALA A 65 2.44 -10.98 14.96
CA ALA A 65 1.52 -11.14 13.85
C ALA A 65 0.28 -11.91 14.31
N GLU A 66 -0.90 -11.46 13.89
CA GLU A 66 -2.14 -12.18 14.09
C GLU A 66 -2.44 -13.00 12.83
N ALA A 67 -2.67 -14.31 13.01
CA ALA A 67 -3.05 -15.19 11.93
C ALA A 67 -4.54 -15.00 11.64
N LEU A 68 -4.87 -14.36 10.51
CA LEU A 68 -6.26 -14.21 10.10
C LEU A 68 -6.78 -15.55 9.59
N LYS A 69 -7.88 -16.05 10.18
CA LYS A 69 -8.63 -17.23 9.70
C LYS A 69 -9.53 -16.87 8.53
N VAL A 70 -8.97 -16.26 7.49
CA VAL A 70 -9.66 -16.11 6.21
C VAL A 70 -8.96 -17.07 5.27
N GLU A 71 -9.70 -18.02 4.68
CA GLU A 71 -9.24 -18.82 3.54
C GLU A 71 -9.13 -17.92 2.31
N THR A 72 -8.30 -16.87 2.38
CA THR A 72 -7.93 -16.11 1.19
C THR A 72 -6.71 -16.76 0.61
N VAL A 73 -6.64 -16.85 -0.73
CA VAL A 73 -5.35 -16.74 -1.40
C VAL A 73 -4.74 -15.45 -0.84
N GLY A 74 -3.67 -15.56 -0.04
CA GLY A 74 -3.25 -14.58 0.97
C GLY A 74 -3.44 -13.11 0.56
N GLY A 75 -3.62 -12.18 1.52
CA GLY A 75 -3.95 -10.77 1.21
C GLY A 75 -3.09 -10.07 0.14
N SER A 76 -1.89 -10.61 -0.15
CA SER A 76 -1.06 -10.36 -1.33
C SER A 76 -1.73 -10.64 -2.68
N ALA A 77 -2.38 -11.78 -2.88
CA ALA A 77 -3.04 -12.18 -4.13
C ALA A 77 -4.30 -11.38 -4.43
N ALA A 78 -5.02 -10.90 -3.40
CA ALA A 78 -6.15 -9.99 -3.57
C ALA A 78 -5.77 -8.72 -4.35
N SER A 79 -4.54 -8.21 -4.17
CA SER A 79 -4.02 -7.07 -4.94
C SER A 79 -3.78 -7.37 -6.42
N LEU A 80 -3.54 -8.65 -6.76
CA LEU A 80 -3.36 -9.14 -8.13
C LEU A 80 -4.70 -9.42 -8.82
N LEU A 81 -5.77 -9.65 -8.05
CA LEU A 81 -7.13 -9.87 -8.55
C LEU A 81 -7.84 -8.54 -8.90
N THR A 82 -7.21 -7.73 -9.74
CA THR A 82 -7.86 -6.58 -10.35
C THR A 82 -8.97 -7.02 -11.31
N GLU A 83 -9.95 -6.16 -11.58
CA GLU A 83 -11.04 -6.48 -12.50
C GLU A 83 -10.55 -6.90 -13.89
N ASP A 84 -9.48 -6.27 -14.38
CA ASP A 84 -8.85 -6.63 -15.65
C ASP A 84 -8.21 -8.03 -15.60
N ASN A 85 -7.49 -8.34 -14.51
CA ASN A 85 -6.85 -9.65 -14.35
C ASN A 85 -7.89 -10.76 -14.17
N LYS A 86 -8.95 -10.52 -13.41
CA LYS A 86 -10.07 -11.48 -13.26
C LYS A 86 -10.73 -11.78 -14.59
N LYS A 87 -10.98 -10.74 -15.41
CA LYS A 87 -11.53 -10.90 -16.75
C LYS A 87 -10.58 -11.69 -17.64
N ASP A 88 -9.29 -11.38 -17.59
CA ASP A 88 -8.27 -12.08 -18.35
C ASP A 88 -8.14 -13.55 -17.96
N MET A 89 -8.26 -13.87 -16.67
CA MET A 89 -8.28 -15.24 -16.14
C MET A 89 -9.51 -15.99 -16.65
N LYS A 90 -10.70 -15.41 -16.51
CA LYS A 90 -11.96 -15.96 -17.04
C LYS A 90 -11.87 -16.23 -18.55
N ASP A 91 -11.39 -15.25 -19.32
CA ASP A 91 -11.24 -15.36 -20.77
C ASP A 91 -10.35 -16.54 -21.18
N TRP A 92 -9.27 -16.76 -20.44
CA TRP A 92 -8.36 -17.88 -20.69
C TRP A 92 -8.97 -19.22 -20.27
N LEU A 93 -9.65 -19.28 -19.11
CA LEU A 93 -10.32 -20.48 -18.62
C LEU A 93 -11.43 -20.96 -19.58
N VAL A 94 -12.21 -20.03 -20.14
CA VAL A 94 -13.23 -20.36 -21.15
C VAL A 94 -12.60 -20.81 -22.47
N LYS A 95 -11.59 -20.08 -22.97
CA LYS A 95 -11.03 -20.34 -24.31
C LYS A 95 -10.07 -21.52 -24.37
N PHE A 96 -9.35 -21.79 -23.28
CA PHE A 96 -8.25 -22.75 -23.24
C PHE A 96 -8.33 -23.74 -22.07
N GLY A 97 -8.95 -23.35 -20.95
CA GLY A 97 -9.16 -24.22 -19.79
C GLY A 97 -10.32 -25.21 -19.97
N GLY A 98 -11.23 -24.94 -20.91
CA GLY A 98 -12.37 -25.81 -21.22
C GLY A 98 -13.53 -25.70 -20.23
N LEU A 99 -13.58 -24.63 -19.42
CA LEU A 99 -14.70 -24.34 -18.51
C LEU A 99 -15.80 -23.56 -19.24
N ASP A 100 -17.05 -23.76 -18.83
CA ASP A 100 -18.15 -22.92 -19.32
C ASP A 100 -18.12 -21.54 -18.65
N GLU A 101 -18.62 -20.52 -19.36
CA GLU A 101 -18.67 -19.16 -18.82
C GLU A 101 -19.52 -19.05 -17.55
N SER A 102 -20.52 -19.93 -17.41
CA SER A 102 -21.42 -20.00 -16.25
C SER A 102 -20.82 -20.66 -15.02
N GLU A 103 -19.72 -21.40 -15.15
CA GLU A 103 -19.03 -22.09 -14.04
C GLU A 103 -17.99 -21.18 -13.34
N ILE A 104 -17.68 -20.03 -13.94
CA ILE A 104 -16.64 -19.11 -13.47
C ILE A 104 -17.30 -17.90 -12.80
N ASP A 105 -17.16 -17.81 -11.48
CA ASP A 105 -17.57 -16.63 -10.71
C ASP A 105 -16.36 -15.69 -10.46
N ILE A 106 -16.38 -14.54 -11.12
CA ILE A 106 -15.37 -13.46 -10.94
C ILE A 106 -15.57 -12.66 -9.64
N SER A 107 -16.71 -12.82 -8.96
CA SER A 107 -16.99 -12.18 -7.67
C SER A 107 -16.27 -12.88 -6.53
N ASN A 108 -16.03 -14.20 -6.67
CA ASN A 108 -15.29 -15.01 -5.72
C ASN A 108 -13.84 -15.19 -6.20
N GLY A 109 -12.95 -14.32 -5.71
CA GLY A 109 -11.55 -14.30 -6.09
C GLY A 109 -10.79 -15.59 -5.73
N ASP A 110 -11.09 -16.18 -4.58
CA ASP A 110 -10.39 -17.37 -4.10
C ASP A 110 -10.75 -18.59 -4.94
N ALA A 111 -12.04 -18.78 -5.22
CA ALA A 111 -12.51 -19.85 -6.12
C ALA A 111 -11.94 -19.68 -7.54
N LEU A 112 -11.84 -18.44 -8.04
CA LEU A 112 -11.27 -18.16 -9.36
C LEU A 112 -9.78 -18.55 -9.44
N VAL A 113 -9.00 -18.29 -8.39
CA VAL A 113 -7.58 -18.67 -8.34
C VAL A 113 -7.42 -20.18 -8.21
N GLU A 114 -8.26 -20.85 -7.43
CA GLU A 114 -8.24 -22.31 -7.33
C GLU A 114 -8.54 -22.98 -8.68
N GLN A 115 -9.59 -22.52 -9.38
CA GLN A 115 -9.91 -22.94 -10.74
C GLN A 115 -8.77 -22.62 -11.71
N TRP A 116 -8.14 -21.46 -11.57
CA TRP A 116 -6.97 -21.10 -12.36
C TRP A 116 -5.83 -22.09 -12.16
N PHE A 117 -5.43 -22.39 -10.92
CA PHE A 117 -4.33 -23.33 -10.67
C PHE A 117 -4.64 -24.77 -11.09
N ALA A 118 -5.91 -25.17 -11.06
CA ALA A 118 -6.33 -26.51 -11.50
C ALA A 118 -6.28 -26.67 -13.03
N HIS A 119 -6.57 -25.62 -13.80
CA HIS A 119 -6.75 -25.70 -15.25
C HIS A 119 -5.68 -24.96 -16.07
N TYR A 120 -4.92 -24.05 -15.46
CA TYR A 120 -3.92 -23.26 -16.16
C TYR A 120 -2.68 -24.08 -16.53
N ASP A 121 -2.36 -24.09 -17.82
CA ASP A 121 -1.13 -24.66 -18.34
C ASP A 121 -0.49 -23.75 -19.40
N SER A 122 0.76 -23.37 -19.15
CA SER A 122 1.57 -22.55 -20.05
C SER A 122 2.01 -23.31 -21.32
N ALA A 123 2.03 -24.65 -21.28
CA ALA A 123 2.36 -25.53 -22.38
C ALA A 123 1.18 -25.76 -23.34
N ASN A 124 -0.05 -25.49 -22.90
CA ASN A 124 -1.24 -25.61 -23.73
C ASN A 124 -1.13 -24.73 -24.99
N LYS A 125 -1.60 -25.26 -26.13
CA LYS A 125 -1.58 -24.56 -27.42
C LYS A 125 -2.64 -23.46 -27.45
N GLN A 126 -2.26 -22.29 -26.96
CA GLN A 126 -3.08 -21.07 -26.99
C GLN A 126 -3.09 -20.47 -28.42
N LYS A 127 -3.89 -21.05 -29.33
CA LYS A 127 -4.05 -20.54 -30.70
C LYS A 127 -4.87 -19.24 -30.69
N GLY A 128 -4.42 -18.23 -31.45
CA GLY A 128 -5.18 -16.98 -31.66
C GLY A 128 -4.83 -15.82 -30.72
N ILE A 129 -3.87 -15.99 -29.80
CA ILE A 129 -3.38 -14.89 -28.94
C ILE A 129 -1.99 -14.43 -29.36
N THR A 130 -1.66 -13.17 -29.02
CA THR A 130 -0.33 -12.62 -29.24
C THR A 130 0.68 -13.18 -28.23
N SER A 131 1.97 -13.19 -28.61
CA SER A 131 3.06 -13.58 -27.70
C SER A 131 3.08 -12.71 -26.42
N ALA A 132 2.74 -11.42 -26.54
CA ALA A 132 2.64 -10.51 -25.41
C ALA A 132 1.55 -10.96 -24.41
N LYS A 133 0.38 -11.37 -24.90
CA LYS A 133 -0.71 -11.86 -24.06
C LYS A 133 -0.35 -13.19 -23.38
N LYS A 134 0.31 -14.11 -24.10
CA LYS A 134 0.83 -15.35 -23.50
C LYS A 134 1.80 -15.06 -22.35
N LYS A 135 2.74 -14.14 -22.55
CA LYS A 135 3.67 -13.72 -21.49
C LYS A 135 2.96 -13.05 -20.31
N ALA A 136 1.87 -12.32 -20.57
CA ALA A 136 1.07 -11.72 -19.50
C ALA A 136 0.45 -12.78 -18.60
N TYR A 137 -0.14 -13.84 -19.17
CA TYR A 137 -0.68 -14.96 -18.37
C TYR A 137 0.39 -15.69 -17.57
N VAL A 138 1.57 -15.93 -18.14
CA VAL A 138 2.69 -16.54 -17.42
C VAL A 138 3.14 -15.68 -16.24
N ARG A 139 3.24 -14.35 -16.43
CA ARG A 139 3.58 -13.44 -15.33
C ARG A 139 2.50 -13.45 -14.24
N LEU A 140 1.23 -13.42 -14.64
CA LEU A 140 0.11 -13.46 -13.69
C LEU A 140 0.12 -14.76 -12.86
N ASP A 141 0.30 -15.91 -13.51
CA ASP A 141 0.41 -17.20 -12.81
C ASP A 141 1.58 -17.23 -11.83
N ASN A 142 2.76 -16.78 -12.25
CA ASN A 142 3.92 -16.70 -11.36
C ASN A 142 3.65 -15.78 -10.17
N SER A 143 3.09 -14.59 -10.40
CA SER A 143 2.77 -13.65 -9.32
C SER A 143 1.71 -14.20 -8.36
N LEU A 144 0.71 -14.94 -8.85
CA LEU A 144 -0.30 -15.58 -8.00
C LEU A 144 0.32 -16.70 -7.14
N ARG A 145 1.24 -17.49 -7.69
CA ARG A 145 1.96 -18.55 -6.95
C ARG A 145 2.91 -17.97 -5.90
N GLU A 146 3.62 -16.89 -6.24
CA GLU A 146 4.50 -16.17 -5.32
C GLU A 146 3.70 -15.50 -4.20
N ALA A 147 2.52 -14.95 -4.50
CA ALA A 147 1.66 -14.33 -3.50
C ALA A 147 1.15 -15.32 -2.44
N GLY A 148 0.96 -16.59 -2.81
CA GLY A 148 0.58 -17.67 -1.89
C GLY A 148 1.75 -18.34 -1.16
N ALA A 149 2.99 -17.96 -1.44
CA ALA A 149 4.16 -18.54 -0.80
C ALA A 149 4.52 -17.83 0.51
N ASP A 150 5.01 -18.60 1.48
CA ASP A 150 5.53 -18.07 2.72
C ASP A 150 6.86 -17.32 2.49
N ILE A 151 7.09 -16.25 3.26
CA ILE A 151 8.30 -15.44 3.14
C ILE A 151 9.32 -15.91 4.16
N ILE A 152 10.52 -16.29 3.70
CA ILE A 152 11.63 -16.68 4.57
C ILE A 152 12.53 -15.49 4.84
N LEU A 153 12.69 -15.14 6.12
CA LEU A 153 13.69 -14.20 6.61
C LEU A 153 14.96 -14.97 6.95
N ALA A 154 16.05 -14.65 6.27
CA ALA A 154 17.35 -15.27 6.49
C ALA A 154 18.37 -14.25 7.02
N THR A 155 19.21 -14.70 7.94
CA THR A 155 20.37 -13.94 8.43
C THR A 155 21.62 -14.44 7.73
N ARG A 156 22.51 -13.51 7.35
CA ARG A 156 23.80 -13.87 6.77
C ARG A 156 24.80 -14.20 7.88
N GLU A 157 25.41 -15.38 7.81
CA GLU A 157 26.46 -15.81 8.73
C GLU A 157 27.84 -15.24 8.32
N GLU A 158 28.83 -15.34 9.21
CA GLU A 158 30.19 -14.82 8.97
C GLU A 158 30.89 -15.48 7.77
N ASP A 159 30.51 -16.71 7.41
CA ASP A 159 31.03 -17.43 6.26
C ASP A 159 30.34 -17.06 4.93
N GLY A 160 29.34 -16.16 4.98
CA GLY A 160 28.55 -15.74 3.83
C GLY A 160 27.37 -16.65 3.49
N SER A 161 27.15 -17.73 4.25
CA SER A 161 25.96 -18.57 4.13
C SER A 161 24.71 -17.84 4.68
N LEU A 162 23.53 -18.32 4.30
CA LEU A 162 22.24 -17.80 4.75
C LEU A 162 21.58 -18.84 5.66
N ALA A 163 21.33 -18.46 6.91
CA ALA A 163 20.56 -19.26 7.86
C ALA A 163 19.12 -18.73 7.96
N GLU A 164 18.14 -19.63 7.84
CA GLU A 164 16.74 -19.29 8.04
C GLU A 164 16.50 -18.85 9.49
N SER A 165 16.05 -17.61 9.65
CA SER A 165 15.78 -17.01 10.95
C SER A 165 14.30 -17.14 11.32
N ARG A 166 13.40 -16.93 10.35
CA ARG A 166 11.95 -17.04 10.53
C ARG A 166 11.24 -17.21 9.20
N THR A 167 10.15 -17.97 9.20
CA THR A 167 9.16 -18.00 8.13
C THR A 167 7.97 -17.12 8.53
N VAL A 168 7.53 -16.23 7.63
CA VAL A 168 6.29 -15.44 7.77
C VAL A 168 5.25 -16.07 6.87
N ALA A 169 4.19 -16.61 7.47
CA ALA A 169 3.13 -17.25 6.71
C ALA A 169 2.35 -16.23 5.87
N SER A 170 1.84 -16.66 4.71
CA SER A 170 1.05 -15.79 3.80
C SER A 170 -0.24 -15.21 4.41
N ASN A 171 -0.66 -15.70 5.57
CA ASN A 171 -1.83 -15.25 6.33
C ASN A 171 -1.50 -14.50 7.65
N GLU A 172 -0.23 -14.14 7.88
CA GLU A 172 0.21 -13.32 9.01
C GLU A 172 0.08 -11.82 8.69
N PHE A 173 -0.60 -11.07 9.56
CA PHE A 173 -0.82 -9.62 9.40
C PHE A 173 -0.43 -8.86 10.68
N VAL A 174 -0.10 -7.56 10.55
CA VAL A 174 0.24 -6.62 11.64
C VAL A 174 -0.77 -5.48 11.71
#